data_AF-A0A0N5AMB2-F1
#
_entry.id   AF-A0A0N5AMB2-F1
#
_cell.length_a   1.000
_cell.length_b   1.000
_cell.length_c   1.000
_cell.angle_alpha   90.00
_cell.angle_beta   90.00
_cell.angle_gamma   90.00
#
_symmetry.space_group_name_H-M   'P 1'
#
loop_
_entity.id
_entity.type
_entity.pdbx_description
1 polymer ?
#
loop_
_entity_poly.entity_id
_entity_poly.type
_entity_poly.pdbx_seq_one_letter_code
_entity_poly.pdbx_strand_id
1 'polypeptide(L)'
;RNSCSTNNGGCEHICEERRNRFYRCRCRIGYQLADDKRKCYPVDPCLSGNGGCQQHCVNNNGRAECQCYAGYYLARDRQTCLDIDECKVMIGGGCQHDCINVEGTYKCVCKKGYQLSDDGRSCEQIIEGCKVANGGCQHECYDQPDGGALCGCRDGYQLNDDQKTCSDIDECLSKNGGCSQICENTDGAYQCSCNAGHILLYDGKTCEDINECIANNAGCEHECINTEGGYLCKCRPGYTLAADEHTCNDIDECLINKGNCSQVCKNEVGTYHCDCYDGYVLTEDQRTCISQFIRIFTLEQSKKLKRIMLGVQEGN
;
A
#
# COMPACT_ATOMS: atom_id res chain seq x y z
N ARG A 1 62.17 -56.47 -58.11
CA ARG A 1 60.95 -56.89 -57.37
C ARG A 1 60.40 -55.68 -56.66
N ASN A 2 59.11 -55.40 -56.82
CA ASN A 2 58.47 -54.23 -56.23
C ASN A 2 58.32 -54.42 -54.73
N SER A 3 58.74 -53.44 -53.94
CA SER A 3 58.84 -53.60 -52.50
C SER A 3 57.46 -53.79 -51.82
N CYS A 4 56.38 -53.24 -52.39
CA CYS A 4 55.02 -53.49 -51.91
C CYS A 4 54.39 -54.78 -52.46
N SER A 5 54.91 -55.33 -53.56
CA SER A 5 54.37 -56.55 -54.20
C SER A 5 54.65 -57.85 -53.42
N THR A 6 55.44 -57.78 -52.36
CA THR A 6 55.81 -58.93 -51.51
C THR A 6 55.33 -58.65 -50.09
N ASN A 7 54.37 -59.44 -49.58
CA ASN A 7 53.79 -59.29 -48.23
C ASN A 7 53.36 -57.85 -47.87
N ASN A 8 52.79 -57.10 -48.82
CA ASN A 8 52.42 -55.68 -48.66
C ASN A 8 53.57 -54.77 -48.16
N GLY A 9 54.83 -55.10 -48.48
CA GLY A 9 56.01 -54.40 -47.92
C GLY A 9 56.14 -54.49 -46.40
N GLY A 10 55.41 -55.40 -45.74
CA GLY A 10 55.32 -55.47 -44.28
C GLY A 10 54.44 -54.38 -43.65
N CYS A 11 53.65 -53.64 -44.44
CA CYS A 11 52.68 -52.67 -43.96
C CYS A 11 51.38 -53.35 -43.53
N GLU A 12 50.80 -52.94 -42.40
CA GLU A 12 49.53 -53.49 -41.91
C GLU A 12 48.34 -53.10 -42.80
N HIS A 13 48.28 -51.83 -43.23
CA HIS A 13 47.16 -51.31 -44.02
C HIS A 13 47.51 -51.07 -45.49
N ILE A 14 48.21 -49.98 -45.80
CA ILE A 14 48.46 -49.54 -47.18
C ILE A 14 49.96 -49.39 -47.38
N CYS A 15 50.51 -50.03 -48.41
CA CYS A 15 51.88 -49.83 -48.87
C CYS A 15 51.89 -48.90 -50.10
N GLU A 16 52.51 -47.74 -49.98
CA GLU A 16 52.59 -46.73 -51.04
C GLU A 16 54.00 -46.69 -51.64
N GLU A 17 54.14 -47.05 -52.92
CA GLU A 17 55.42 -47.01 -53.63
C GLU A 17 55.84 -45.59 -53.99
N ARG A 18 57.16 -45.33 -53.91
CA ARG A 18 57.80 -44.06 -54.22
C ARG A 18 58.88 -44.26 -55.28
N ARG A 19 59.36 -43.15 -55.87
CA ARG A 19 60.45 -43.19 -56.87
C ARG A 19 61.71 -43.83 -56.27
N ASN A 20 62.50 -44.52 -57.10
CA ASN A 20 63.73 -45.23 -56.72
C ASN A 20 63.57 -46.45 -55.77
N ARG A 21 62.53 -47.29 -55.93
CA ARG A 21 62.30 -48.53 -55.15
C ARG A 21 62.07 -48.35 -53.65
N PHE A 22 61.89 -47.12 -53.18
CA PHE A 22 61.46 -46.83 -51.82
C PHE A 22 59.94 -46.98 -51.69
N TYR A 23 59.46 -47.35 -50.52
CA TYR A 23 58.03 -47.45 -50.20
C TYR A 23 57.79 -46.95 -48.78
N ARG A 24 56.55 -46.57 -48.47
CA ARG A 24 56.15 -46.20 -47.10
C ARG A 24 54.81 -46.84 -46.75
N CYS A 25 54.64 -47.18 -45.49
CA CYS A 25 53.34 -47.60 -44.99
C CYS A 25 52.49 -46.36 -44.67
N ARG A 26 51.20 -46.47 -44.95
CA ARG A 26 50.18 -45.53 -44.53
C ARG A 26 49.01 -46.29 -43.94
N CYS A 27 48.34 -45.64 -42.99
CA CYS A 27 47.14 -46.18 -42.39
C CYS A 27 45.89 -45.70 -43.13
N ARG A 28 44.84 -46.52 -43.10
CA ARG A 28 43.48 -46.11 -43.51
C ARG A 28 42.98 -44.97 -42.62
N ILE A 29 41.97 -44.23 -43.07
CA ILE A 29 41.34 -43.15 -42.28
C ILE A 29 40.90 -43.72 -40.92
N GLY A 30 41.18 -42.99 -39.84
CA GLY A 30 40.88 -43.42 -38.46
C GLY A 30 42.00 -44.20 -37.76
N TYR A 31 43.19 -44.33 -38.37
CA TYR A 31 44.33 -45.05 -37.80
C TYR A 31 45.62 -44.25 -37.90
N GLN A 32 46.47 -44.35 -36.89
CA GLN A 32 47.78 -43.70 -36.83
C GLN A 32 48.89 -44.74 -36.97
N LEU A 33 49.92 -44.38 -37.75
CA LEU A 33 51.07 -45.22 -37.98
C LEU A 33 51.92 -45.26 -36.72
N ALA A 34 52.22 -46.46 -36.26
CA ALA A 34 53.08 -46.74 -35.12
C ALA A 34 54.52 -46.28 -35.38
N ASP A 35 55.31 -46.20 -34.30
CA ASP A 35 56.73 -45.80 -34.39
C ASP A 35 57.59 -46.73 -35.24
N ASP A 36 57.17 -48.00 -35.38
CA ASP A 36 57.80 -49.00 -36.26
C ASP A 36 57.58 -48.70 -37.76
N LYS A 37 56.76 -47.69 -38.07
CA LYS A 37 56.37 -47.24 -39.42
C LYS A 37 55.71 -48.34 -40.27
N ARG A 38 55.13 -49.36 -39.64
CA ARG A 38 54.52 -50.52 -40.31
C ARG A 38 53.14 -50.85 -39.78
N LYS A 39 52.95 -50.83 -38.46
CA LYS A 39 51.67 -51.09 -37.79
C LYS A 39 50.81 -49.84 -37.71
N CYS A 40 49.50 -50.03 -37.64
CA CYS A 40 48.49 -48.99 -37.60
C CYS A 40 47.56 -49.24 -36.41
N TYR A 41 47.49 -48.28 -35.49
CA TYR A 41 46.57 -48.35 -34.36
C TYR A 41 45.36 -47.44 -34.59
N PRO A 42 44.14 -47.88 -34.23
CA PRO A 42 42.96 -47.04 -34.38
C PRO A 42 43.11 -45.80 -33.50
N VAL A 43 42.94 -44.63 -34.11
CA VAL A 43 42.80 -43.37 -33.38
C VAL A 43 41.33 -43.26 -33.04
N ASP A 44 41.05 -42.98 -31.77
CA ASP A 44 39.67 -42.77 -31.36
C ASP A 44 39.12 -41.47 -31.97
N PRO A 45 38.18 -41.56 -32.93
CA PRO A 45 37.65 -40.39 -33.60
C PRO A 45 36.69 -39.60 -32.70
N CYS A 46 36.20 -40.18 -31.61
CA CYS A 46 35.32 -39.52 -30.66
C CYS A 46 36.06 -38.51 -29.77
N LEU A 47 37.39 -38.64 -29.62
CA LEU A 47 38.21 -37.70 -28.85
C LEU A 47 38.34 -36.32 -29.50
N SER A 48 37.96 -36.16 -30.77
CA SER A 48 38.02 -34.90 -31.49
C SER A 48 36.64 -34.53 -32.02
N GLY A 49 36.05 -33.46 -31.50
CA GLY A 49 34.74 -32.95 -31.96
C GLY A 49 33.63 -34.00 -31.89
N ASN A 50 33.70 -34.92 -30.91
CA ASN A 50 32.76 -36.03 -30.72
C ASN A 50 32.56 -36.89 -31.98
N GLY A 51 33.59 -37.02 -32.83
CA GLY A 51 33.47 -37.73 -34.10
C GLY A 51 32.47 -37.13 -35.10
N GLY A 52 32.03 -35.89 -34.87
CA GLY A 52 30.95 -35.23 -35.62
C GLY A 52 29.53 -35.63 -35.17
N CYS A 53 29.39 -36.37 -34.06
CA CYS A 53 28.09 -36.77 -33.51
C CYS A 53 27.48 -35.65 -32.65
N GLN A 54 26.16 -35.44 -32.78
CA GLN A 54 25.47 -34.45 -31.95
C GLN A 54 25.42 -34.85 -30.47
N GLN A 55 25.18 -36.12 -30.17
CA GLN A 55 25.00 -36.61 -28.79
C GLN A 55 26.14 -37.56 -28.38
N HIS A 56 26.02 -38.86 -28.66
CA HIS A 56 26.98 -39.86 -28.19
C HIS A 56 27.76 -40.46 -29.36
N CYS A 57 29.10 -40.44 -29.29
CA CYS A 57 29.97 -41.09 -30.25
C CYS A 57 30.52 -42.39 -29.67
N VAL A 58 30.48 -43.47 -30.46
CA VAL A 58 31.17 -44.72 -30.15
C VAL A 58 32.25 -44.99 -31.21
N ASN A 59 33.43 -45.38 -30.75
CA ASN A 59 34.54 -45.72 -31.63
C ASN A 59 34.40 -47.18 -32.10
N ASN A 60 34.12 -47.35 -33.39
CA ASN A 60 34.05 -48.65 -34.04
C ASN A 60 35.27 -48.83 -34.96
N ASN A 61 36.37 -49.37 -34.42
CA ASN A 61 37.59 -49.65 -35.17
C ASN A 61 38.13 -48.41 -35.95
N GLY A 62 38.20 -47.26 -35.29
CA GLY A 62 38.69 -46.00 -35.88
C GLY A 62 37.65 -45.22 -36.68
N ARG A 63 36.40 -45.71 -36.75
CA ARG A 63 35.26 -45.00 -37.34
C ARG A 63 34.33 -44.48 -36.24
N ALA A 64 33.95 -43.20 -36.34
CA ALA A 64 32.93 -42.62 -35.48
C ALA A 64 31.56 -43.18 -35.87
N GLU A 65 30.85 -43.74 -34.90
CA GLU A 65 29.47 -44.19 -35.03
C GLU A 65 28.62 -43.44 -34.01
N CYS A 66 27.64 -42.67 -34.50
CA CYS A 66 26.83 -41.82 -33.65
C CYS A 66 25.62 -42.59 -33.12
N GLN A 67 25.34 -42.41 -31.84
CA GLN A 67 24.18 -42.92 -31.14
C GLN A 67 23.45 -41.75 -30.49
N CYS A 68 22.14 -41.89 -30.37
CA CYS A 68 21.30 -40.91 -29.70
C CYS A 68 20.89 -41.42 -28.31
N TYR A 69 20.73 -40.48 -27.39
CA TYR A 69 20.14 -40.73 -26.09
C TYR A 69 18.66 -41.15 -26.23
N ALA A 70 18.10 -41.73 -25.17
CA ALA A 70 16.68 -42.09 -25.13
C ALA A 70 15.81 -40.87 -25.45
N GLY A 71 14.73 -41.07 -26.21
CA GLY A 71 13.85 -39.99 -26.70
C GLY A 71 14.28 -39.39 -28.04
N TYR A 72 15.38 -39.85 -28.65
CA TYR A 72 15.87 -39.34 -29.92
C TYR A 72 16.12 -40.47 -30.93
N TYR A 73 15.97 -40.16 -32.22
CA TYR A 73 16.36 -41.05 -33.31
C TYR A 73 17.45 -40.42 -34.18
N LEU A 74 18.34 -41.26 -34.70
CA LEU A 74 19.43 -40.81 -35.56
C LEU A 74 18.90 -40.40 -36.94
N ALA A 75 19.18 -39.17 -37.34
CA ALA A 75 18.81 -38.61 -38.63
C ALA A 75 19.56 -39.29 -39.78
N ARG A 76 19.13 -39.01 -41.01
CA ARG A 76 19.69 -39.63 -42.23
C ARG A 76 21.17 -39.30 -42.48
N ASP A 77 21.66 -38.19 -41.96
CA ASP A 77 23.06 -37.80 -42.00
C ASP A 77 23.97 -38.66 -41.10
N ARG A 78 23.37 -39.50 -40.24
CA ARG A 78 24.03 -40.36 -39.26
C ARG A 78 24.84 -39.60 -38.21
N GLN A 79 24.52 -38.34 -37.98
CA GLN A 79 25.21 -37.45 -37.04
C GLN A 79 24.26 -36.69 -36.11
N THR A 80 23.12 -36.26 -36.66
CA THR A 80 22.11 -35.47 -35.94
C THR A 80 21.13 -36.40 -35.23
N CYS A 81 20.77 -36.06 -33.99
CA CYS A 81 19.77 -36.71 -33.18
C CYS A 81 18.52 -35.84 -33.14
N LEU A 82 17.43 -36.35 -33.71
CA LEU A 82 16.15 -35.67 -33.77
C LEU A 82 15.24 -36.23 -32.70
N ASP A 83 14.55 -35.31 -32.05
CA ASP A 83 13.55 -35.61 -31.03
C ASP A 83 12.46 -36.53 -31.60
N ILE A 84 12.09 -37.55 -30.82
CA ILE A 84 10.98 -38.44 -31.14
C ILE A 84 9.71 -37.78 -30.63
N ASP A 85 8.82 -37.37 -31.53
CA ASP A 85 7.51 -36.85 -31.12
C ASP A 85 6.62 -38.00 -30.63
N GLU A 86 6.69 -38.36 -29.34
CA GLU A 86 5.95 -39.51 -28.82
C GLU A 86 4.43 -39.30 -28.88
N CYS A 87 3.98 -38.04 -28.89
CA CYS A 87 2.58 -37.67 -29.08
C CYS A 87 2.04 -38.05 -30.46
N LYS A 88 2.92 -38.16 -31.47
CA LYS A 88 2.58 -38.64 -32.82
C LYS A 88 2.87 -40.13 -33.02
N VAL A 89 3.88 -40.66 -32.33
CA VAL A 89 4.33 -42.06 -32.50
C VAL A 89 3.34 -43.03 -31.85
N MET A 90 2.82 -42.70 -30.67
CA MET A 90 1.67 -43.39 -30.08
C MET A 90 0.47 -42.47 -30.16
N ILE A 91 -0.76 -43.01 -30.26
CA ILE A 91 -1.98 -42.20 -30.32
C ILE A 91 -2.03 -41.30 -29.07
N GLY A 92 -1.69 -40.01 -29.24
CA GLY A 92 -1.60 -39.03 -28.15
C GLY A 92 -0.59 -39.41 -27.06
N GLY A 93 0.49 -40.13 -27.37
CA GLY A 93 1.50 -40.54 -26.36
C GLY A 93 0.97 -41.51 -25.30
N GLY A 94 -0.26 -42.04 -25.46
CA GLY A 94 -0.94 -42.81 -24.41
C GLY A 94 -1.50 -41.94 -23.28
N CYS A 95 -1.59 -40.62 -23.46
CA CYS A 95 -2.24 -39.70 -22.53
C CYS A 95 -3.77 -39.83 -22.62
N GLN A 96 -4.46 -39.79 -21.48
CA GLN A 96 -5.93 -39.75 -21.46
C GLN A 96 -6.48 -38.44 -22.05
N HIS A 97 -5.82 -37.32 -21.76
CA HIS A 97 -6.15 -36.00 -22.29
C HIS A 97 -5.08 -35.55 -23.29
N ASP A 98 -4.45 -34.41 -23.06
CA ASP A 98 -3.58 -33.79 -24.05
C ASP A 98 -2.12 -34.22 -23.84
N CYS A 99 -1.39 -34.39 -24.95
CA CYS A 99 0.02 -34.74 -24.94
C CYS A 99 0.85 -33.55 -25.44
N ILE A 100 1.91 -33.21 -24.71
CA ILE A 100 2.85 -32.16 -25.07
C ILE A 100 4.20 -32.81 -25.34
N ASN A 101 4.68 -32.68 -26.57
CA ASN A 101 6.02 -33.09 -26.96
C ASN A 101 7.06 -32.15 -26.33
N VAL A 102 8.07 -32.72 -25.68
CA VAL A 102 9.16 -32.00 -25.01
C VAL A 102 10.47 -32.55 -25.54
N GLU A 103 11.52 -31.75 -25.64
CA GLU A 103 12.77 -32.28 -26.19
C GLU A 103 13.30 -33.46 -25.34
N GLY A 104 13.44 -34.63 -25.98
CA GLY A 104 13.86 -35.90 -25.39
C GLY A 104 12.77 -36.67 -24.65
N THR A 105 11.52 -36.19 -24.60
CA THR A 105 10.42 -36.83 -23.86
C THR A 105 9.03 -36.26 -24.21
N TYR A 106 8.01 -36.65 -23.46
CA TYR A 106 6.68 -36.04 -23.55
C TYR A 106 6.05 -35.98 -22.17
N LYS A 107 5.03 -35.12 -22.04
CA LYS A 107 4.21 -35.09 -20.83
C LYS A 107 2.74 -35.04 -21.17
N CYS A 108 1.96 -35.77 -20.38
CA CYS A 108 0.51 -35.68 -20.40
C CYS A 108 0.05 -34.49 -19.57
N VAL A 109 -0.96 -33.76 -20.05
CA VAL A 109 -1.62 -32.68 -19.32
C VAL A 109 -3.12 -32.90 -19.32
N CYS A 110 -3.75 -32.58 -18.20
CA CYS A 110 -5.18 -32.78 -18.02
C CYS A 110 -5.96 -31.50 -18.34
N LYS A 111 -7.15 -31.67 -18.92
CA LYS A 111 -8.12 -30.59 -19.11
C LYS A 111 -8.61 -30.06 -17.75
N LYS A 112 -9.17 -28.85 -17.76
CA LYS A 112 -9.72 -28.19 -16.55
C LYS A 112 -10.69 -29.13 -15.81
N GLY A 113 -10.55 -29.20 -14.48
CA GLY A 113 -11.36 -30.08 -13.61
C GLY A 113 -10.79 -31.48 -13.43
N TYR A 114 -9.56 -31.74 -13.90
CA TYR A 114 -8.88 -33.03 -13.75
C TYR A 114 -7.42 -32.84 -13.33
N GLN A 115 -6.89 -33.78 -12.54
CA GLN A 115 -5.49 -33.86 -12.14
C GLN A 115 -4.81 -35.09 -12.75
N LEU A 116 -3.51 -35.02 -13.01
CA LEU A 116 -2.74 -36.15 -13.52
C LEU A 116 -2.54 -37.18 -12.41
N SER A 117 -2.88 -38.43 -12.67
CA SER A 117 -2.70 -39.57 -11.76
C SER A 117 -1.21 -39.92 -11.61
N ASP A 118 -0.88 -40.72 -10.61
CA ASP A 118 0.48 -41.19 -10.30
C ASP A 118 1.10 -42.01 -11.45
N ASP A 119 0.27 -42.55 -12.36
CA ASP A 119 0.74 -43.24 -13.56
C ASP A 119 1.31 -42.30 -14.65
N GLY A 120 1.16 -40.98 -14.47
CA GLY A 120 1.64 -39.94 -15.37
C GLY A 120 0.89 -39.86 -16.70
N ARG A 121 -0.26 -40.53 -16.85
CA ARG A 121 -1.02 -40.64 -18.12
C ARG A 121 -2.52 -40.45 -17.97
N SER A 122 -3.09 -40.96 -16.88
CA SER A 122 -4.50 -40.88 -16.57
C SER A 122 -4.84 -39.56 -15.91
N CYS A 123 -6.05 -39.06 -16.17
CA CYS A 123 -6.58 -37.83 -15.62
C CYS A 123 -7.78 -38.15 -14.75
N GLU A 124 -7.65 -37.89 -13.46
CA GLU A 124 -8.68 -38.11 -12.45
C GLU A 124 -9.44 -36.82 -12.22
N GLN A 125 -10.78 -36.90 -12.09
CA GLN A 125 -11.59 -35.73 -11.85
C GLN A 125 -11.24 -35.11 -10.49
N ILE A 126 -11.09 -33.80 -10.44
CA ILE A 126 -10.97 -33.05 -9.18
C ILE A 126 -12.37 -33.02 -8.57
N ILE A 127 -12.61 -33.89 -7.59
CA ILE A 127 -13.93 -34.04 -6.95
C ILE A 127 -14.21 -32.88 -5.98
N GLU A 128 -13.17 -32.21 -5.46
CA GLU A 128 -13.25 -31.07 -4.55
C GLU A 128 -12.21 -30.01 -4.94
N GLY A 129 -12.63 -29.00 -5.69
CA GLY A 129 -11.76 -27.93 -6.20
C GLY A 129 -11.05 -27.13 -5.11
N CYS A 130 -11.62 -27.06 -3.89
CA CYS A 130 -11.04 -26.33 -2.77
C CYS A 130 -9.95 -27.10 -2.02
N LYS A 131 -9.92 -28.45 -2.10
CA LYS A 131 -8.91 -29.25 -1.39
C LYS A 131 -7.48 -28.97 -1.84
N VAL A 132 -7.30 -28.58 -3.10
CA VAL A 132 -5.97 -28.32 -3.68
C VAL A 132 -5.71 -26.82 -3.66
N ALA A 133 -4.74 -26.39 -2.85
CA ALA A 133 -4.30 -24.99 -2.74
C ALA A 133 -5.44 -23.97 -2.56
N ASN A 134 -6.46 -24.32 -1.76
CA ASN A 134 -7.68 -23.51 -1.54
C ASN A 134 -8.39 -23.14 -2.86
N GLY A 135 -8.32 -24.00 -3.88
CA GLY A 135 -8.84 -23.71 -5.22
C GLY A 135 -8.17 -22.51 -5.91
N GLY A 136 -7.00 -22.08 -5.42
CA GLY A 136 -6.33 -20.84 -5.82
C GLY A 136 -6.96 -19.55 -5.27
N CYS A 137 -7.91 -19.66 -4.33
CA CYS A 137 -8.57 -18.51 -3.72
C CYS A 137 -7.69 -17.87 -2.63
N GLN A 138 -7.62 -16.54 -2.60
CA GLN A 138 -6.91 -15.81 -1.56
C GLN A 138 -7.58 -15.94 -0.19
N HIS A 139 -8.90 -15.82 -0.14
CA HIS A 139 -9.69 -15.89 1.10
C HIS A 139 -10.51 -17.17 1.17
N GLU A 140 -11.76 -17.14 0.71
CA GLU A 140 -12.71 -18.23 0.86
C GLU A 140 -12.84 -19.02 -0.42
N CYS A 141 -13.06 -20.33 -0.29
CA CYS A 141 -13.27 -21.22 -1.41
C CYS A 141 -14.53 -22.05 -1.20
N TYR A 142 -15.31 -22.18 -2.27
CA TYR A 142 -16.55 -22.95 -2.34
C TYR A 142 -16.45 -23.96 -3.48
N ASP A 143 -16.60 -25.26 -3.16
CA ASP A 143 -16.58 -26.32 -4.16
C ASP A 143 -17.75 -26.18 -5.13
N GLN A 144 -17.47 -26.35 -6.42
CA GLN A 144 -18.49 -26.32 -7.47
C GLN A 144 -18.85 -27.75 -7.93
N PRO A 145 -20.10 -28.00 -8.37
CA PRO A 145 -20.55 -29.31 -8.82
C PRO A 145 -19.80 -29.90 -10.02
N ASP A 146 -19.08 -29.07 -10.79
CA ASP A 146 -18.25 -29.47 -11.93
C ASP A 146 -16.81 -29.84 -11.54
N GLY A 147 -16.50 -29.86 -10.23
CA GLY A 147 -15.13 -30.03 -9.73
C GLY A 147 -14.30 -28.75 -9.74
N GLY A 148 -14.93 -27.60 -10.06
CA GLY A 148 -14.35 -26.27 -9.98
C GLY A 148 -14.29 -25.70 -8.55
N ALA A 149 -13.69 -24.53 -8.43
CA ALA A 149 -13.57 -23.77 -7.19
C ALA A 149 -14.04 -22.33 -7.42
N LEU A 150 -15.07 -21.91 -6.69
CA LEU A 150 -15.57 -20.55 -6.64
C LEU A 150 -14.92 -19.83 -5.45
N CYS A 151 -14.34 -18.65 -5.69
CA CYS A 151 -13.73 -17.87 -4.62
C CYS A 151 -14.69 -16.83 -4.07
N GLY A 152 -14.61 -16.61 -2.76
CA GLY A 152 -15.25 -15.50 -2.07
C GLY A 152 -14.23 -14.69 -1.27
N CYS A 153 -14.63 -13.49 -0.89
CA CYS A 153 -13.83 -12.61 -0.06
C CYS A 153 -14.52 -12.44 1.30
N ARG A 154 -13.70 -12.33 2.36
CA ARG A 154 -14.19 -11.97 3.71
C ARG A 154 -14.85 -10.59 3.68
N ASP A 155 -15.68 -10.31 4.69
CA ASP A 155 -16.24 -8.98 4.91
C ASP A 155 -15.13 -7.91 4.90
N GLY A 156 -15.41 -6.76 4.28
CA GLY A 156 -14.43 -5.68 4.06
C GLY A 156 -13.60 -5.82 2.78
N TYR A 157 -13.76 -6.89 2.00
CA TYR A 157 -13.01 -7.10 0.75
C TYR A 157 -13.91 -7.36 -0.45
N GLN A 158 -13.42 -7.00 -1.64
CA GLN A 158 -14.08 -7.28 -2.91
C GLN A 158 -13.24 -8.23 -3.78
N LEU A 159 -13.92 -9.11 -4.52
CA LEU A 159 -13.27 -10.06 -5.43
C LEU A 159 -12.81 -9.34 -6.70
N ASN A 160 -11.55 -9.54 -7.08
CA ASN A 160 -10.96 -8.95 -8.27
C ASN A 160 -11.39 -9.68 -9.56
N ASP A 161 -11.09 -9.08 -10.71
CA ASP A 161 -11.45 -9.61 -12.04
C ASP A 161 -10.86 -10.99 -12.34
N ASP A 162 -9.77 -11.37 -11.67
CA ASP A 162 -9.16 -12.69 -11.78
C ASP A 162 -9.99 -13.81 -11.10
N GLN A 163 -11.06 -13.44 -10.39
CA GLN A 163 -11.96 -14.32 -9.64
C GLN A 163 -11.24 -15.16 -8.57
N LYS A 164 -10.06 -14.73 -8.11
CA LYS A 164 -9.19 -15.46 -7.17
C LYS A 164 -8.67 -14.58 -6.04
N THR A 165 -8.29 -13.34 -6.34
CA THR A 165 -7.72 -12.40 -5.37
C THR A 165 -8.77 -11.42 -4.86
N CYS A 166 -8.54 -10.92 -3.65
CA CYS A 166 -9.40 -10.00 -2.95
C CYS A 166 -8.64 -8.70 -2.70
N SER A 167 -9.27 -7.58 -3.03
CA SER A 167 -8.78 -6.25 -2.68
C SER A 167 -9.61 -5.69 -1.53
N ASP A 168 -8.93 -4.99 -0.65
CA ASP A 168 -9.56 -4.22 0.42
C ASP A 168 -10.56 -3.21 -0.15
N ILE A 169 -11.72 -3.07 0.51
CA ILE A 169 -12.72 -2.06 0.16
C ILE A 169 -12.42 -0.83 0.99
N ASP A 170 -12.03 0.27 0.35
CA ASP A 170 -11.88 1.54 1.06
C ASP A 170 -13.26 2.15 1.36
N GLU A 171 -13.79 1.92 2.58
CA GLU A 171 -15.09 2.44 2.96
C GLU A 171 -15.10 3.97 3.13
N CYS A 172 -13.93 4.60 3.32
CA CYS A 172 -13.81 6.04 3.46
C CYS A 172 -14.12 6.78 2.15
N LEU A 173 -13.93 6.14 0.99
CA LEU A 173 -14.31 6.69 -0.31
C LEU A 173 -15.82 6.88 -0.48
N SER A 174 -16.64 6.17 0.31
CA SER A 174 -18.09 6.25 0.23
C SER A 174 -18.66 6.92 1.48
N LYS A 175 -19.11 8.17 1.34
CA LYS A 175 -19.68 8.97 2.44
C LYS A 175 -18.80 8.96 3.71
N ASN A 176 -17.46 8.97 3.54
CA ASN A 176 -16.51 8.98 4.65
C ASN A 176 -16.66 7.79 5.62
N GLY A 177 -17.06 6.60 5.16
CA GLY A 177 -17.37 5.46 6.04
C GLY A 177 -18.56 5.68 6.97
N GLY A 178 -19.29 6.79 6.80
CA GLY A 178 -20.27 7.29 7.77
C GLY A 178 -19.64 7.93 9.02
N CYS A 179 -18.32 8.16 9.05
CA CYS A 179 -17.66 8.93 10.09
C CYS A 179 -18.04 10.41 9.99
N SER A 180 -18.33 11.05 11.12
CA SER A 180 -18.72 12.47 11.12
C SER A 180 -17.57 13.41 10.79
N GLN A 181 -16.33 13.04 11.13
CA GLN A 181 -15.13 13.86 10.93
C GLN A 181 -14.06 13.11 10.13
N ILE A 182 -13.23 12.29 10.78
CA ILE A 182 -12.10 11.62 10.12
C ILE A 182 -12.42 10.13 9.93
N CYS A 183 -12.18 9.62 8.73
CA CYS A 183 -12.19 8.21 8.41
C CYS A 183 -10.77 7.77 8.01
N GLU A 184 -10.31 6.67 8.56
CA GLU A 184 -9.05 6.02 8.19
C GLU A 184 -9.34 4.60 7.73
N ASN A 185 -9.00 4.30 6.47
CA ASN A 185 -9.14 2.97 5.91
C ASN A 185 -8.02 2.05 6.41
N THR A 186 -8.36 0.81 6.72
CA THR A 186 -7.44 -0.21 7.23
C THR A 186 -7.65 -1.52 6.47
N ASP A 187 -6.71 -2.46 6.53
CA ASP A 187 -6.86 -3.73 5.82
C ASP A 187 -8.06 -4.54 6.37
N GLY A 188 -9.13 -4.62 5.58
CA GLY A 188 -10.38 -5.34 5.84
C GLY A 188 -11.41 -4.59 6.68
N ALA A 189 -11.18 -3.31 6.99
CA ALA A 189 -12.07 -2.50 7.82
C ALA A 189 -11.72 -0.99 7.75
N TYR A 190 -12.40 -0.18 8.54
CA TYR A 190 -12.07 1.23 8.72
C TYR A 190 -12.33 1.67 10.16
N GLN A 191 -11.73 2.78 10.56
CA GLN A 191 -11.97 3.40 11.85
C GLN A 191 -12.28 4.88 11.71
N CYS A 192 -13.21 5.36 12.53
CA CYS A 192 -13.48 6.78 12.66
C CYS A 192 -12.67 7.38 13.80
N SER A 193 -12.23 8.62 13.62
CA SER A 193 -11.61 9.41 14.68
C SER A 193 -12.10 10.87 14.60
N CYS A 194 -11.83 11.62 15.68
CA CYS A 194 -12.29 12.98 15.83
C CYS A 194 -11.13 13.97 15.80
N ASN A 195 -11.42 15.18 15.34
CA ASN A 195 -10.51 16.33 15.43
C ASN A 195 -10.23 16.66 16.90
N ALA A 196 -9.20 17.47 17.14
CA ALA A 196 -8.95 18.03 18.47
C ALA A 196 -10.19 18.77 19.01
N GLY A 197 -10.40 18.73 20.32
CA GLY A 197 -11.58 19.31 20.98
C GLY A 197 -12.86 18.46 20.88
N HIS A 198 -12.80 17.26 20.30
CA HIS A 198 -13.97 16.39 20.14
C HIS A 198 -13.71 14.99 20.69
N ILE A 199 -14.79 14.29 21.06
CA ILE A 199 -14.78 12.92 21.54
C ILE A 199 -15.63 12.01 20.65
N LEU A 200 -15.14 10.80 20.39
CA LEU A 200 -15.87 9.79 19.62
C LEU A 200 -16.91 9.11 20.53
N LEU A 201 -18.17 9.09 20.07
CA LEU A 201 -19.26 8.44 20.78
C LEU A 201 -19.23 6.91 20.66
N TYR A 202 -20.05 6.24 21.46
CA TYR A 202 -20.13 4.78 21.52
C TYR A 202 -20.57 4.12 20.20
N ASP A 203 -21.23 4.86 19.31
CA ASP A 203 -21.56 4.38 17.97
C ASP A 203 -20.32 4.21 17.08
N GLY A 204 -19.14 4.69 17.53
CA GLY A 204 -17.87 4.59 16.84
C GLY A 204 -17.79 5.45 15.58
N LYS A 205 -18.71 6.41 15.38
CA LYS A 205 -18.80 7.21 14.16
C LYS A 205 -19.03 8.69 14.38
N THR A 206 -19.75 9.04 15.44
CA THR A 206 -20.16 10.42 15.71
C THR A 206 -19.16 11.07 16.65
N CYS A 207 -18.67 12.24 16.27
CA CYS A 207 -17.84 13.11 17.09
C CYS A 207 -18.71 14.18 17.73
N GLU A 208 -18.61 14.30 19.05
CA GLU A 208 -19.25 15.35 19.82
C GLU A 208 -18.19 16.32 20.34
N ASP A 209 -18.50 17.61 20.29
CA ASP A 209 -17.68 18.66 20.87
C ASP A 209 -17.51 18.46 22.39
N ILE A 210 -16.27 18.61 22.88
CA ILE A 210 -15.98 18.51 24.30
C ILE A 210 -16.27 19.86 24.92
N ASN A 211 -17.24 19.92 25.83
CA ASN A 211 -17.49 21.17 26.55
C ASN A 211 -16.49 21.37 27.70
N GLU A 212 -15.38 22.06 27.43
CA GLU A 212 -14.35 22.30 28.44
C GLU A 212 -14.82 23.21 29.58
N CYS A 213 -15.84 24.05 29.34
CA CYS A 213 -16.38 24.96 30.36
C CYS A 213 -17.00 24.22 31.56
N ILE A 214 -17.41 22.96 31.38
CA ILE A 214 -17.93 22.13 32.48
C ILE A 214 -16.83 21.84 33.51
N ALA A 215 -15.59 21.67 33.05
CA ALA A 215 -14.45 21.37 33.89
C ALA A 215 -13.75 22.67 34.32
N ASN A 216 -13.94 23.07 35.58
CA ASN A 216 -13.25 24.23 36.17
C ASN A 216 -13.37 25.53 35.34
N ASN A 217 -14.52 25.76 34.69
CA ASN A 217 -14.74 26.92 33.81
C ASN A 217 -13.68 27.07 32.70
N ALA A 218 -13.08 25.95 32.27
CA ALA A 218 -11.91 25.91 31.40
C ALA A 218 -10.73 26.81 31.83
N GLY A 219 -10.66 27.20 33.11
CA GLY A 219 -9.66 28.14 33.62
C GLY A 219 -9.95 29.62 33.35
N CYS A 220 -11.09 29.97 32.76
CA CYS A 220 -11.50 31.36 32.58
C CYS A 220 -11.77 32.05 33.93
N GLU A 221 -11.29 33.30 34.09
CA GLU A 221 -11.52 34.08 35.32
C GLU A 221 -12.98 34.46 35.51
N HIS A 222 -13.66 34.82 34.42
CA HIS A 222 -15.07 35.23 34.43
C HIS A 222 -15.99 34.19 33.79
N GLU A 223 -16.39 34.38 32.54
CA GLU A 223 -17.37 33.52 31.85
C GLU A 223 -16.64 32.66 30.81
N CYS A 224 -16.86 31.35 30.83
CA CYS A 224 -16.44 30.46 29.73
C CYS A 224 -17.60 30.27 28.75
N ILE A 225 -17.29 30.33 27.46
CA ILE A 225 -18.23 30.10 26.38
C ILE A 225 -17.72 28.92 25.56
N ASN A 226 -18.49 27.85 25.54
CA ASN A 226 -18.17 26.68 24.74
C ASN A 226 -18.37 26.98 23.25
N THR A 227 -17.47 26.49 22.41
CA THR A 227 -17.49 26.68 20.95
C THR A 227 -17.14 25.38 20.25
N GLU A 228 -17.43 25.25 18.96
CA GLU A 228 -17.08 24.04 18.23
C GLU A 228 -15.54 23.83 18.18
N GLY A 229 -15.06 22.76 18.79
CA GLY A 229 -13.65 22.37 18.87
C GLY A 229 -12.84 23.07 19.96
N GLY A 230 -13.49 23.76 20.91
CA GLY A 230 -12.80 24.40 22.03
C GLY A 230 -13.66 25.44 22.75
N TYR A 231 -13.05 26.44 23.37
CA TYR A 231 -13.76 27.43 24.18
C TYR A 231 -13.13 28.82 24.11
N LEU A 232 -13.89 29.81 24.57
CA LEU A 232 -13.44 31.20 24.69
C LEU A 232 -13.80 31.75 26.08
N CYS A 233 -12.87 32.49 26.69
CA CYS A 233 -13.15 33.23 27.90
C CYS A 233 -13.69 34.63 27.58
N LYS A 234 -14.67 35.07 28.36
CA LYS A 234 -15.30 36.37 28.25
C LYS A 234 -15.30 37.10 29.58
N CYS A 235 -14.89 38.35 29.53
CA CYS A 235 -14.88 39.24 30.68
C CYS A 235 -16.23 39.94 30.87
N ARG A 236 -16.58 40.18 32.14
CA ARG A 236 -17.73 40.99 32.52
C ARG A 236 -17.54 42.45 32.08
N PRO A 237 -18.61 43.25 31.94
CA PRO A 237 -18.48 44.68 31.68
C PRO A 237 -17.58 45.37 32.71
N GLY A 238 -16.75 46.32 32.26
CA GLY A 238 -15.70 46.95 33.07
C GLY A 238 -14.34 46.25 33.02
N TYR A 239 -14.23 45.13 32.29
CA TYR A 239 -12.99 44.37 32.15
C TYR A 239 -12.67 44.05 30.69
N THR A 240 -11.39 43.84 30.39
CA THR A 240 -10.88 43.41 29.09
C THR A 240 -10.09 42.10 29.21
N LEU A 241 -10.18 41.23 28.21
CA LEU A 241 -9.49 39.96 28.21
C LEU A 241 -7.98 40.18 28.07
N ALA A 242 -7.20 39.57 28.95
CA ALA A 242 -5.76 39.63 28.94
C ALA A 242 -5.15 38.83 27.78
N ALA A 243 -3.86 39.00 27.56
CA ALA A 243 -3.12 38.32 26.49
C ALA A 243 -2.97 36.80 26.69
N ASP A 244 -3.23 36.29 27.90
CA ASP A 244 -3.29 34.85 28.18
C ASP A 244 -4.64 34.23 27.78
N GLU A 245 -5.59 35.03 27.31
CA GLU A 245 -6.95 34.64 26.90
C GLU A 245 -7.80 34.05 28.02
N HIS A 246 -7.39 34.16 29.28
CA HIS A 246 -8.09 33.58 30.43
C HIS A 246 -8.41 34.59 31.53
N THR A 247 -7.51 35.54 31.78
CA THR A 247 -7.66 36.54 32.83
C THR A 247 -8.30 37.82 32.33
N CYS A 248 -8.92 38.56 33.24
CA CYS A 248 -9.70 39.75 32.96
C CYS A 248 -9.12 40.95 33.70
N ASN A 249 -8.52 41.86 32.92
CA ASN A 249 -7.96 43.08 33.46
C ASN A 249 -9.04 44.15 33.59
N ASP A 250 -9.05 44.83 34.72
CA ASP A 250 -9.87 46.01 34.96
C ASP A 250 -9.61 47.08 33.88
N ILE A 251 -10.67 47.65 33.32
CA ILE A 251 -10.56 48.78 32.39
C ILE A 251 -10.54 50.05 33.22
N ASP A 252 -9.42 50.76 33.23
CA ASP A 252 -9.38 52.09 33.85
C ASP A 252 -10.11 53.10 32.96
N GLU A 253 -11.41 53.32 33.23
CA GLU A 253 -12.21 54.26 32.46
C GLU A 253 -11.78 55.73 32.69
N CYS A 254 -11.04 56.02 33.76
CA CYS A 254 -10.50 57.36 33.99
C CYS A 254 -9.38 57.71 32.99
N LEU A 255 -8.71 56.72 32.40
CA LEU A 255 -7.79 56.94 31.29
C LEU A 255 -8.53 57.26 29.97
N ILE A 256 -9.80 56.89 29.85
CA ILE A 256 -10.63 57.09 28.67
C ILE A 256 -11.54 58.30 28.87
N ASN A 257 -11.16 59.44 28.30
CA ASN A 257 -11.91 60.71 28.41
C ASN A 257 -12.29 61.08 29.87
N LYS A 258 -11.44 60.76 30.84
CA LYS A 258 -11.65 61.02 32.28
C LYS A 258 -12.95 60.41 32.82
N GLY A 259 -13.38 59.25 32.30
CA GLY A 259 -14.67 58.63 32.65
C GLY A 259 -15.88 59.49 32.28
N ASN A 260 -15.73 60.51 31.43
CA ASN A 260 -16.70 61.59 31.24
C ASN A 260 -17.09 62.32 32.54
N CYS A 261 -16.23 62.30 33.55
CA CYS A 261 -16.42 63.05 34.79
C CYS A 261 -16.07 64.52 34.58
N SER A 262 -16.96 65.41 35.05
CA SER A 262 -16.75 66.86 34.95
C SER A 262 -15.56 67.37 35.79
N GLN A 263 -15.19 66.69 36.88
CA GLN A 263 -14.11 67.10 37.78
C GLN A 263 -13.12 65.96 38.05
N VAL A 264 -13.33 65.15 39.09
CA VAL A 264 -12.44 64.07 39.50
C VAL A 264 -13.03 62.74 39.03
N CYS A 265 -12.19 61.85 38.51
CA CYS A 265 -12.53 60.47 38.21
C CYS A 265 -11.70 59.57 39.12
N LYS A 266 -12.33 58.57 39.72
CA LYS A 266 -11.67 57.55 40.52
C LYS A 266 -11.98 56.18 39.94
N ASN A 267 -10.92 55.48 39.53
CA ASN A 267 -11.03 54.11 39.05
C ASN A 267 -11.19 53.16 40.23
N GLU A 268 -12.05 52.16 40.09
CA GLU A 268 -12.30 51.09 41.05
C GLU A 268 -12.35 49.74 40.31
N VAL A 269 -12.18 48.62 41.01
CA VAL A 269 -12.15 47.32 40.33
C VAL A 269 -13.54 47.00 39.75
N GLY A 270 -13.61 46.95 38.42
CA GLY A 270 -14.79 46.68 37.59
C GLY A 270 -15.69 47.88 37.32
N THR A 271 -15.31 49.08 37.77
CA THR A 271 -16.13 50.29 37.60
C THR A 271 -15.35 51.57 37.92
N TYR A 272 -16.00 52.71 37.78
CA TYR A 272 -15.44 53.99 38.19
C TYR A 272 -16.55 54.88 38.72
N HIS A 273 -16.17 55.88 39.50
CA HIS A 273 -17.09 56.92 39.92
C HIS A 273 -16.48 58.31 39.78
N CYS A 274 -17.35 59.28 39.57
CA CYS A 274 -16.98 60.68 39.53
C CYS A 274 -17.08 61.29 40.92
N ASP A 275 -16.11 62.13 41.25
CA ASP A 275 -16.06 62.88 42.51
C ASP A 275 -15.91 64.38 42.23
N CYS A 276 -16.32 65.17 43.21
CA CYS A 276 -16.29 66.62 43.12
C CYS A 276 -15.27 67.22 44.09
N TYR A 277 -14.65 68.33 43.69
CA TYR A 277 -13.84 69.15 44.59
C TYR A 277 -14.71 69.79 45.68
N ASP A 278 -14.07 70.24 46.76
CA ASP A 278 -14.75 70.90 47.87
C ASP A 278 -15.62 72.08 47.40
N GLY A 279 -16.85 72.16 47.93
CA GLY A 279 -17.84 73.18 47.54
C GLY A 279 -18.71 72.82 46.32
N TYR A 280 -18.51 71.65 45.72
CA TYR A 280 -19.33 71.09 44.65
C TYR A 280 -20.09 69.84 45.12
N VAL A 281 -21.12 69.46 44.36
CA VAL A 281 -21.97 68.29 44.62
C VAL A 281 -22.30 67.62 43.29
N LEU A 282 -22.22 66.29 43.29
CA LEU A 282 -22.51 65.45 42.14
C LEU A 282 -24.02 65.47 41.83
N THR A 283 -24.36 65.60 40.56
CA THR A 283 -25.76 65.60 40.08
C THR A 283 -26.30 64.19 39.89
N GLU A 284 -27.60 64.07 39.60
CA GLU A 284 -28.30 62.77 39.42
C GLU A 284 -27.74 61.93 38.26
N ASP A 285 -27.05 62.55 37.30
CA ASP A 285 -26.37 61.87 36.19
C ASP A 285 -25.07 61.14 36.61
N GLN A 286 -24.65 61.29 37.88
CA GLN A 286 -23.43 60.71 38.45
C GLN A 286 -22.13 61.13 37.74
N ARG A 287 -22.15 62.22 36.96
CA ARG A 287 -21.00 62.66 36.15
C ARG A 287 -20.70 64.15 36.29
N THR A 288 -21.72 64.97 36.53
CA THR A 288 -21.58 66.42 36.56
C THR A 288 -21.52 66.96 37.99
N CYS A 289 -20.56 67.85 38.27
CA CYS A 289 -20.38 68.50 39.55
C CYS A 289 -20.84 69.95 39.44
N ILE A 290 -21.85 70.32 40.23
CA ILE A 290 -22.33 71.71 40.32
C ILE A 290 -21.97 72.31 41.67
N SER A 291 -21.75 73.62 41.70
CA SER A 291 -21.48 74.32 42.95
C SER A 291 -22.68 74.13 43.90
N GLN A 292 -22.39 73.88 45.19
CA GLN A 292 -23.42 73.76 46.23
C GLN A 292 -24.34 74.98 46.27
N PHE A 293 -23.80 76.18 46.02
CA PHE A 293 -24.58 77.40 45.89
C PHE A 293 -25.65 77.27 44.79
N ILE A 294 -25.25 76.83 43.59
CA ILE A 294 -26.15 76.65 42.44
C ILE A 294 -27.22 75.61 42.75
N ARG A 295 -26.87 74.49 43.40
CA ARG A 295 -27.85 73.46 43.79
C ARG A 295 -28.90 73.99 44.79
N ILE A 296 -28.49 74.81 45.76
CA ILE A 296 -29.41 75.42 46.72
C ILE A 296 -30.34 76.40 46.00
N PHE A 297 -29.80 77.26 45.13
CA PHE A 297 -30.59 78.17 44.32
C PHE A 297 -31.61 77.43 43.42
N THR A 298 -31.21 76.34 42.74
CA THR A 298 -32.13 75.58 41.89
C THR A 298 -33.18 74.82 42.69
N LEU A 299 -32.83 74.28 43.87
CA LEU A 299 -33.79 73.66 44.78
C LEU A 299 -34.77 74.68 45.36
N GLU A 300 -34.33 75.89 45.70
CA GLU A 300 -35.21 76.97 46.13
C GLU A 300 -36.15 77.42 45.01
N GLN A 301 -35.64 77.58 43.78
CA GLN A 301 -36.48 77.87 42.62
C GLN A 301 -37.45 76.73 42.32
N SER A 302 -37.04 75.46 42.40
CA SER A 302 -37.92 74.30 42.21
C SER A 302 -38.97 74.17 43.32
N LYS A 303 -38.62 74.45 44.58
CA LYS A 303 -39.58 74.53 45.70
C LYS A 303 -40.54 75.70 45.52
N LYS A 304 -40.06 76.85 45.04
CA LYS A 304 -40.89 78.03 44.72
C LYS A 304 -41.83 77.72 43.56
N LEU A 305 -41.36 77.04 42.52
CA LEU A 305 -42.17 76.57 41.39
C LEU A 305 -43.20 75.52 41.83
N LYS A 306 -42.80 74.53 42.63
CA LYS A 306 -43.71 73.54 43.22
C LYS A 306 -44.74 74.20 44.13
N ARG A 307 -44.38 75.21 44.92
CA ARG A 307 -45.32 76.01 45.73
C ARG A 307 -46.26 76.87 44.88
N ILE A 308 -45.80 77.41 43.75
CA ILE A 308 -46.68 78.10 42.78
C ILE A 308 -47.63 77.10 42.11
N MET A 309 -47.16 75.88 41.83
CA MET A 309 -47.97 74.80 41.23
C MET A 309 -48.93 74.14 42.23
N LEU A 310 -48.63 74.18 43.55
CA LEU A 310 -49.38 73.50 44.63
C LEU A 310 -50.04 74.47 45.64
N GLY A 311 -49.91 75.78 45.47
CA GLY A 311 -50.48 76.81 46.36
C GLY A 311 -51.70 77.47 45.72
N VAL A 312 -52.92 77.02 46.04
CA VAL A 312 -53.69 77.52 47.19
C VAL A 312 -54.21 78.93 46.92
N GLN A 313 -55.45 78.99 46.43
CA GLN A 313 -56.40 80.02 46.80
C GLN A 313 -56.70 79.83 48.29
N GLU A 314 -56.16 80.69 49.16
CA GLU A 314 -56.76 80.97 50.46
C GLU A 314 -57.20 82.43 50.47
N GLY A 315 -58.41 82.61 51.00
CA GLY A 315 -59.28 83.76 50.83
C GLY A 315 -58.73 85.10 51.31
N ASN A 316 -59.19 86.15 50.62
CA ASN A 316 -60.03 87.18 51.24
C ASN A 316 -61.03 87.70 50.19
#